data_AF-A0A7X3RES2-F1
#
_entry.id   AF-A0A7X3RES2-F1
#
_cell.length_a   1.000
_cell.length_b   1.000
_cell.length_c   1.000
_cell.angle_alpha   90.00
_cell.angle_beta   90.00
_cell.angle_gamma   90.00
#
_symmetry.space_group_name_H-M   'P 1'
#
loop_
_entity.id
_entity.type
_entity.pdbx_description
1 polymer ?
#
loop_
_entity_poly.entity_id
_entity_poly.type
_entity_poly.pdbx_seq_one_letter_code
_entity_poly.pdbx_strand_id
1 'polypeptide(L)'
;MNKARSILEDAYQFAEAQDNTDSELSETEKNWIKIIAEKAESQKAVLAVLITSLTKKIETPTQDVRYHKRELPNGYSGRSFDTSYVTPFIAEKFQRFAICYEKRKRMVNSFA
;
A
#
# COMPACT_ATOMS: atom_id res chain seq x y z
N MET A 1 -10.95 -15.01 -6.91
CA MET A 1 -9.99 -13.90 -6.75
C MET A 1 -9.23 -14.06 -5.44
N ASN A 2 -7.97 -13.65 -5.37
CA ASN A 2 -7.19 -13.68 -4.13
C ASN A 2 -7.73 -12.64 -3.14
N LYS A 3 -7.95 -13.02 -1.87
CA LYS A 3 -8.56 -12.16 -0.83
C LYS A 3 -7.82 -10.85 -0.60
N ALA A 4 -6.48 -10.85 -0.68
CA ALA A 4 -5.70 -9.62 -0.53
C ALA A 4 -5.93 -8.65 -1.68
N ARG A 5 -6.04 -9.16 -2.92
CA ARG A 5 -6.28 -8.34 -4.10
C ARG A 5 -7.70 -7.77 -4.13
N SER A 6 -8.71 -8.54 -3.70
CA SER A 6 -10.08 -8.01 -3.61
C SER A 6 -10.15 -6.85 -2.63
N ILE A 7 -9.53 -6.96 -1.45
CA ILE A 7 -9.49 -5.87 -0.46
C ILE A 7 -8.93 -4.56 -1.07
N LEU A 8 -7.86 -4.67 -1.85
CA LEU A 8 -7.23 -3.51 -2.49
C LEU A 8 -8.12 -2.88 -3.56
N GLU A 9 -8.77 -3.70 -4.40
CA GLU A 9 -9.69 -3.20 -5.42
C GLU A 9 -10.95 -2.59 -4.81
N ASP A 10 -11.53 -3.25 -3.81
CA ASP A 10 -12.73 -2.77 -3.11
C ASP A 10 -12.47 -1.42 -2.46
N ALA A 11 -11.32 -1.26 -1.80
CA ALA A 11 -10.90 0.01 -1.21
C ALA A 11 -10.66 1.11 -2.27
N TYR A 12 -10.11 0.74 -3.42
CA TYR A 12 -9.88 1.68 -4.53
C TYR A 12 -11.20 2.15 -5.16
N GLN A 13 -12.10 1.22 -5.47
CA GLN A 13 -13.42 1.55 -6.03
C GLN A 13 -14.25 2.39 -5.05
N PHE A 14 -14.19 2.07 -3.76
CA PHE A 14 -14.84 2.87 -2.73
C PHE A 14 -14.30 4.31 -2.68
N ALA A 15 -12.98 4.49 -2.79
CA ALA A 15 -12.37 5.81 -2.81
C ALA A 15 -12.69 6.61 -4.08
N GLU A 16 -12.79 5.96 -5.26
CA GLU A 16 -13.18 6.64 -6.51
C GLU A 16 -14.66 7.05 -6.52
N ALA A 17 -15.53 6.29 -5.84
CA ALA A 17 -16.97 6.55 -5.80
C ALA A 17 -17.37 7.67 -4.80
N GLN A 18 -16.47 8.08 -3.91
CA GLN A 18 -16.74 9.10 -2.90
C GLN A 18 -16.14 10.46 -3.30
N ASP A 19 -17.01 11.45 -3.57
CA ASP A 19 -16.62 12.83 -3.84
C ASP A 19 -16.32 13.66 -2.58
N ASN A 20 -16.75 13.19 -1.40
CA ASN A 20 -16.59 13.93 -0.13
C ASN A 20 -16.09 13.00 0.98
N THR A 21 -14.93 13.34 1.55
CA THR A 21 -14.33 12.67 2.71
C THR A 21 -14.96 13.15 4.02
N ASP A 22 -16.27 12.95 4.20
CA ASP A 22 -16.86 13.09 5.53
C ASP A 22 -16.56 11.80 6.28
N SER A 23 -15.41 11.79 6.94
CA SER A 23 -14.92 10.65 7.71
C SER A 23 -15.13 10.91 9.19
N GLU A 24 -15.55 9.87 9.93
CA GLU A 24 -15.66 9.87 11.40
C GLU A 24 -14.29 9.97 12.11
N LEU A 25 -13.21 10.19 11.35
CA LEU A 25 -11.85 10.33 11.87
C LEU A 25 -11.70 11.64 12.65
N SER A 26 -10.91 11.58 13.71
CA SER A 26 -10.49 12.77 14.45
C SER A 26 -9.61 13.69 13.60
N GLU A 27 -9.53 14.97 13.96
CA GLU A 27 -8.65 15.94 13.28
C GLU A 27 -7.18 15.50 13.29
N THR A 28 -6.75 14.82 14.35
CA THR A 28 -5.40 14.26 14.45
C THR A 28 -5.15 13.17 13.40
N GLU A 29 -6.09 12.24 13.23
CA GLU A 29 -5.98 11.15 12.26
C GLU A 29 -6.02 11.67 10.82
N LYS A 30 -6.90 12.65 10.55
CA LYS A 30 -6.94 13.37 9.26
C LYS A 30 -5.59 14.01 8.95
N ASN A 31 -4.98 14.66 9.94
CA ASN A 31 -3.66 15.26 9.79
C ASN A 31 -2.57 14.20 9.49
N TRP A 32 -2.60 13.04 10.15
CA TRP A 32 -1.66 11.95 9.83
C TRP A 32 -1.82 11.43 8.41
N ILE A 33 -3.05 11.20 7.96
CA ILE A 33 -3.33 10.77 6.58
C ILE A 33 -2.84 11.83 5.58
N LYS A 34 -3.07 13.11 5.87
CA LYS A 34 -2.57 14.21 5.05
C LYS A 34 -1.05 14.19 4.93
N ILE A 35 -0.32 14.03 6.04
CA ILE A 35 1.14 13.93 6.04
C ILE A 35 1.60 12.72 5.19
N ILE A 36 0.93 11.57 5.32
CA ILE A 36 1.26 10.38 4.53
C ILE A 36 1.05 10.65 3.04
N ALA A 37 -0.06 11.28 2.66
CA ALA A 37 -0.36 11.63 1.27
C ALA A 37 0.67 12.62 0.70
N GLU A 38 1.02 13.67 1.45
CA GLU A 38 2.03 14.65 1.06
C GLU A 38 3.43 14.03 0.87
N LYS A 39 3.76 13.00 1.64
CA LYS A 39 5.06 12.31 1.59
C LYS A 39 5.04 11.04 0.74
N ALA A 40 3.89 10.66 0.17
CA ALA A 40 3.73 9.40 -0.57
C ALA A 40 4.70 9.27 -1.75
N GLU A 41 4.98 10.38 -2.46
CA GLU A 41 5.89 10.37 -3.61
C GLU A 41 7.36 10.25 -3.22
N SER A 42 7.79 10.90 -2.13
CA SER A 42 9.18 10.81 -1.67
C SER A 42 9.45 9.55 -0.85
N GLN A 43 8.43 9.03 -0.15
CA GLN A 43 8.52 7.91 0.78
C GLN A 43 7.75 6.67 0.28
N LYS A 44 7.89 6.32 -1.00
CA LYS A 44 7.15 5.21 -1.66
C LYS A 44 7.26 3.87 -0.94
N ALA A 45 8.42 3.57 -0.35
CA ALA A 45 8.62 2.34 0.43
C ALA A 45 7.78 2.32 1.71
N VAL A 46 7.65 3.47 2.40
CA VAL A 46 6.82 3.60 3.59
C VAL A 46 5.35 3.44 3.23
N LEU A 47 4.92 4.06 2.12
CA LEU A 47 3.55 3.89 1.61
C LEU A 47 3.24 2.42 1.31
N ALA A 48 4.12 1.70 0.61
CA ALA A 48 3.92 0.30 0.28
C ALA A 48 3.83 -0.58 1.54
N VAL A 49 4.68 -0.34 2.55
CA VAL A 49 4.65 -1.08 3.83
C VAL A 49 3.36 -0.79 4.61
N LEU A 50 2.89 0.46 4.59
CA LEU A 50 1.63 0.84 5.23
C LEU A 50 0.45 0.10 4.59
N ILE A 51 0.34 0.15 3.25
CA ILE A 51 -0.71 -0.56 2.50
C ILE A 51 -0.65 -2.07 2.76
N THR A 52 0.56 -2.64 2.78
CA THR A 52 0.79 -4.06 3.12
C THR A 52 0.26 -4.40 4.50
N SER A 53 0.59 -3.59 5.50
CA SER A 53 0.17 -3.82 6.89
C SER A 53 -1.34 -3.74 7.04
N LEU A 54 -1.96 -2.70 6.47
CA LEU A 54 -3.42 -2.52 6.49
C LEU A 54 -4.14 -3.67 5.78
N THR A 55 -3.69 -4.03 4.58
CA THR A 55 -4.27 -5.14 3.81
C THR A 55 -4.16 -6.45 4.58
N LYS A 56 -3.01 -6.73 5.20
CA LYS A 56 -2.83 -7.94 6.01
C LYS A 56 -3.74 -7.94 7.24
N LYS A 57 -3.93 -6.79 7.88
CA LYS A 57 -4.80 -6.66 9.05
C LYS A 57 -6.27 -6.91 8.69
N ILE A 58 -6.73 -6.43 7.54
CA ILE A 58 -8.09 -6.69 7.04
C ILE A 58 -8.25 -8.16 6.62
N GLU A 59 -7.24 -8.70 5.92
CA GLU A 59 -7.25 -10.08 5.43
C GLU A 59 -7.24 -11.10 6.57
N THR A 60 -6.45 -10.85 7.61
CA THR A 60 -6.34 -11.67 8.83
C THR A 60 -6.44 -10.79 10.09
N PRO A 61 -7.65 -10.52 10.62
CA PRO A 61 -7.86 -9.61 11.75
C PRO A 61 -7.10 -9.99 13.03
N THR A 62 -6.87 -11.29 13.25
CA THR A 62 -6.12 -11.80 14.40
C THR A 62 -4.60 -11.64 14.25
N GLN A 63 -4.10 -11.40 13.03
CA GLN A 63 -2.68 -11.17 12.81
C GLN A 63 -2.28 -9.80 13.36
N ASP A 64 -1.24 -9.80 14.18
CA ASP A 64 -0.52 -8.58 14.51
C ASP A 64 0.51 -8.30 13.42
N VAL A 65 0.37 -7.13 12.79
CA VAL A 65 1.17 -6.69 11.65
C VAL A 65 2.64 -6.45 12.02
N ARG A 66 2.95 -6.27 13.31
CA ARG A 66 4.32 -6.08 13.80
C ARG A 66 5.18 -7.34 13.57
N TYR A 67 4.57 -8.52 13.57
CA TYR A 67 5.22 -9.78 13.27
C TYR A 67 5.33 -10.04 11.75
N HIS A 68 5.82 -9.06 10.99
CA HIS A 68 5.95 -9.09 9.51
C HIS A 68 7.17 -9.87 9.00
N LYS A 69 7.87 -10.58 9.89
CA LYS A 69 9.03 -11.44 9.60
C LYS A 69 8.66 -12.88 9.93
N ARG A 70 8.89 -13.82 9.00
CA ARG A 70 8.55 -15.25 9.18
C ARG A 70 9.31 -15.90 10.34
N GLU A 71 10.45 -15.32 10.68
CA GLU A 71 11.36 -15.80 11.72
C GLU A 71 10.81 -15.53 13.13
N LEU A 72 9.83 -14.63 13.27
CA LEU A 72 9.19 -14.34 14.54
C LEU A 72 8.09 -15.38 14.86
N PRO A 73 7.86 -15.70 16.14
CA PRO A 73 6.69 -16.47 16.54
C PRO A 73 5.40 -15.81 16.05
N ASN A 74 4.54 -16.57 15.36
CA ASN A 74 3.32 -16.07 14.70
C ASN A 74 3.58 -15.02 13.61
N GLY A 75 4.79 -15.04 13.03
CA GLY A 75 5.20 -14.12 12.00
C GLY A 75 4.73 -14.51 10.60
N TYR A 76 4.48 -13.50 9.75
CA TYR A 76 4.19 -13.67 8.33
C TYR A 76 5.31 -13.05 7.49
N SER A 77 5.41 -13.37 6.19
CA SER A 77 6.36 -12.66 5.31
C SER A 77 5.72 -11.43 4.74
N GLY A 78 5.95 -10.28 5.36
CA GLY A 78 5.49 -8.99 4.86
C GLY A 78 6.03 -8.70 3.46
N ARG A 79 7.32 -8.99 3.21
CA ARG A 79 7.93 -8.79 1.89
C ARG A 79 7.34 -9.68 0.80
N SER A 80 7.12 -10.96 1.09
CA SER A 80 6.50 -11.86 0.10
C SER A 80 5.06 -11.45 -0.18
N PHE A 81 4.33 -11.03 0.86
CA PHE A 81 2.96 -10.54 0.72
C PHE A 81 2.89 -9.26 -0.12
N ASP A 82 3.73 -8.27 0.18
CA ASP A 82 3.86 -7.03 -0.59
C ASP A 82 4.18 -7.32 -2.07
N THR A 83 5.22 -8.12 -2.32
CA THR A 83 5.67 -8.45 -3.68
C THR A 83 4.58 -9.19 -4.48
N SER A 84 3.76 -10.00 -3.81
CA SER A 84 2.71 -10.79 -4.46
C SER A 84 1.45 -9.98 -4.77
N TYR A 85 1.14 -8.95 -3.97
CA TYR A 85 -0.18 -8.29 -4.04
C TYR A 85 -0.12 -6.77 -4.10
N VAL A 86 0.63 -6.12 -3.21
CA VAL A 86 0.60 -4.66 -3.04
C VAL A 86 1.44 -3.96 -4.10
N THR A 87 2.69 -4.39 -4.30
CA THR A 87 3.56 -3.80 -5.32
C THR A 87 2.96 -3.91 -6.74
N PRO A 88 2.41 -5.07 -7.17
CA PRO A 88 1.71 -5.16 -8.45
C PRO A 88 0.49 -4.23 -8.55
N PHE A 89 -0.29 -4.12 -7.48
CA PHE A 89 -1.46 -3.23 -7.43
C PHE A 89 -1.07 -1.75 -7.58
N ILE A 90 -0.07 -1.29 -6.85
CA ILE A 90 0.45 0.08 -6.97
C ILE A 90 0.98 0.33 -8.38
N ALA A 91 1.69 -0.62 -8.98
CA ALA A 91 2.19 -0.48 -10.34
C ALA A 91 1.08 -0.33 -11.39
N GLU A 92 -0.05 -1.00 -11.18
CA GLU A 92 -1.19 -0.98 -12.11
C GLU A 92 -2.02 0.29 -11.97
N LYS A 93 -2.43 0.67 -10.75
CA LYS A 93 -3.33 1.82 -10.50
C LYS A 93 -2.58 3.14 -10.33
N PHE A 94 -1.36 3.08 -9.81
CA PHE A 94 -0.63 4.22 -9.27
C PHE A 94 0.81 4.28 -9.79
N GLN A 95 1.00 4.29 -11.11
CA GLN A 95 2.31 4.19 -11.78
C GLN A 95 3.39 5.15 -11.22
N ARG A 96 2.99 6.37 -10.80
CA ARG A 96 3.91 7.36 -10.20
C ARG A 96 4.51 6.91 -8.86
N PHE A 97 3.76 6.15 -8.08
CA PHE A 97 4.14 5.66 -6.76
C PHE A 97 4.86 4.31 -6.80
N ALA A 98 4.95 3.68 -7.97
CA ALA A 98 5.58 2.38 -8.14
C ALA A 98 7.12 2.47 -8.03
N ILE A 99 7.68 1.76 -7.05
CA ILE A 99 9.13 1.75 -6.74
C ILE A 99 9.96 1.27 -7.94
N CYS A 100 9.46 0.30 -8.72
CA CYS A 100 10.18 -0.27 -9.86
C CYS A 100 10.01 0.53 -11.18
N TYR A 101 9.02 1.42 -11.28
CA TYR A 101 8.71 2.11 -12.54
C TYR A 101 9.77 3.18 -12.89
N GLU A 102 10.33 3.84 -11.88
CA GLU A 102 11.38 4.85 -12.09
C GLU A 102 12.70 4.27 -12.62
N LYS A 103 13.07 3.04 -12.22
CA LYS A 103 14.23 2.35 -12.80
C LYS A 103 14.02 2.05 -14.28
N ARG A 104 12.80 1.69 -14.67
CA ARG A 104 12.46 1.42 -16.08
C ARG A 104 12.53 2.70 -16.92
N LYS A 105 11.93 3.81 -16.45
CA LYS A 105 11.98 5.13 -17.14
C LYS A 105 13.41 5.69 -17.26
N ARG A 106 14.25 5.52 -16.23
CA ARG A 106 15.67 5.90 -16.27
C ARG A 106 16.49 5.06 -17.24
N MET A 107 16.20 3.77 -17.37
CA MET A 107 16.83 2.92 -18.38
C MET A 107 16.42 3.34 -19.79
N VAL A 108 15.13 3.56 -20.08
CA VAL A 108 14.70 3.95 -21.44
C VAL A 108 15.32 5.29 -21.87
N ASN A 109 15.45 6.24 -20.94
CA ASN A 109 16.05 7.55 -21.21
C ASN A 109 17.60 7.56 -21.23
N SER A 110 18.28 6.47 -20.90
CA SER A 110 19.75 6.38 -21.03
C SER A 110 20.20 5.68 -22.31
N PHE A 111 19.24 5.21 -23.13
CA PHE A 111 19.46 4.61 -24.45
C PHE A 111 18.91 5.49 -25.59
N ALA A 112 18.54 6.74 -25.28
CA ALA A 112 18.06 7.74 -26.23
C ALA A 112 19.02 8.94 -26.29
#